data_AF-A0A9E2CJD9-F1
#
_entry.id   AF-A0A9E2CJD9-F1
#
_cell.length_a   1.000
_cell.length_b   1.000
_cell.length_c   1.000
_cell.angle_alpha   90.00
_cell.angle_beta   90.00
_cell.angle_gamma   90.00
#
_symmetry.space_group_name_H-M   'P 1'
#
loop_
_entity.id
_entity.type
_entity.pdbx_description
1 polymer ?
#
loop_
_entity_poly.entity_id
_entity_poly.type
_entity_poly.pdbx_seq_one_letter_code
_entity_poly.pdbx_strand_id
1 'polypeptide(L)'
;MGNLTLSYYYNPIGIAYPDHTTNAGYHDPAGFQGVQLVQINGAGPERVECSSCHEPHNDSLGPFLRRELGESLICLECHNK
;
A
#
# COMPACT_ATOMS: atom_id res chain seq x y z
N MET A 1 -8.23 19.44 -29.60
CA MET A 1 -7.80 19.54 -28.19
C MET A 1 -8.55 18.48 -27.41
N GLY A 2 -8.09 17.23 -27.51
CA GLY A 2 -8.71 16.09 -26.84
C GLY A 2 -8.14 15.98 -25.44
N ASN A 3 -8.97 16.19 -24.43
CA ASN A 3 -8.64 15.97 -23.03
C ASN A 3 -8.44 14.46 -22.83
N LEU A 4 -7.18 14.03 -22.77
CA LEU A 4 -6.78 12.70 -22.36
C LEU A 4 -7.03 12.59 -20.86
N THR A 5 -8.28 12.35 -20.49
CA THR A 5 -8.60 11.68 -19.23
C THR A 5 -7.87 10.34 -19.27
N LEU A 6 -6.72 10.27 -18.58
CA LEU A 6 -5.95 9.06 -18.31
C LEU A 6 -6.80 8.14 -17.42
N SER A 7 -7.83 7.57 -18.02
CA SER A 7 -8.39 6.31 -17.59
C SER A 7 -7.26 5.30 -17.53
N TYR A 8 -6.96 4.87 -16.31
CA TYR A 8 -7.14 3.46 -15.99
C TYR A 8 -6.33 2.48 -16.86
N TYR A 9 -5.05 2.78 -17.12
CA TYR A 9 -4.11 1.70 -17.44
C TYR A 9 -3.80 0.97 -16.12
N TYR A 10 -4.73 0.10 -15.72
CA TYR A 10 -4.52 -0.94 -14.72
C TYR A 10 -3.41 -1.84 -15.23
N ASN A 11 -2.16 -1.51 -14.89
CA ASN A 11 -1.14 -2.55 -14.78
C ASN A 11 -1.57 -3.48 -13.65
N PRO A 12 -1.71 -4.79 -13.90
CA PRO A 12 -2.47 -5.74 -13.07
C PRO A 12 -1.80 -6.15 -11.76
N ILE A 13 -0.71 -5.49 -11.36
CA ILE A 13 0.16 -6.00 -10.29
C ILE A 13 -0.30 -5.52 -8.91
N GLY A 14 -0.99 -4.37 -8.82
CA GLY A 14 -1.51 -3.88 -7.53
C GLY A 14 -2.48 -2.70 -7.61
N ILE A 15 -2.84 -2.20 -6.43
CA ILE A 15 -3.93 -1.23 -6.22
C ILE A 15 -3.33 0.11 -5.78
N ALA A 16 -3.78 1.22 -6.38
CA ALA A 16 -3.37 2.55 -5.94
C ALA A 16 -3.83 2.80 -4.50
N TYR A 17 -2.90 3.20 -3.63
CA TYR A 17 -3.24 3.62 -2.27
C TYR A 17 -4.03 4.93 -2.33
N PRO A 18 -5.18 5.04 -1.64
CA PRO A 18 -5.97 6.26 -1.64
C PRO A 18 -5.21 7.45 -1.05
N ASP A 19 -5.56 8.65 -1.50
CA ASP A 19 -5.03 9.88 -0.93
C ASP A 19 -5.52 10.05 0.53
N HIS A 20 -4.60 9.86 1.47
CA HIS A 20 -4.86 9.96 2.91
C HIS A 20 -5.12 11.41 3.36
N THR A 21 -4.71 12.42 2.59
CA THR A 21 -4.94 13.83 2.94
C THR A 21 -6.39 14.25 2.71
N THR A 22 -7.07 13.57 1.80
CA THR A 22 -8.48 13.82 1.46
C THR A 22 -9.42 12.70 1.92
N ASN A 23 -8.88 11.56 2.39
CA ASN A 23 -9.65 10.44 2.91
C ASN A 23 -9.19 10.01 4.31
N ALA A 24 -9.96 10.44 5.33
CA ALA A 24 -9.67 10.16 6.74
C ALA A 24 -9.74 8.67 7.15
N GLY A 25 -10.22 7.78 6.27
CA GLY A 25 -10.21 6.34 6.49
C GLY A 25 -8.83 5.68 6.30
N TYR A 26 -7.82 6.45 5.87
CA TYR A 26 -6.48 5.97 5.59
C TYR A 26 -5.43 6.79 6.38
N HIS A 27 -4.42 6.11 6.90
CA HIS A 27 -3.28 6.76 7.55
C HIS A 27 -2.27 7.28 6.54
N ASP A 28 -1.47 8.26 6.97
CA ASP A 28 -0.29 8.75 6.25
C ASP A 28 0.77 7.62 6.17
N PRO A 29 1.22 7.23 4.95
CA PRO A 29 2.27 6.23 4.77
C PRO A 29 3.59 6.54 5.49
N ALA A 30 3.88 7.80 5.78
CA ALA A 30 5.06 8.18 6.57
C ALA A 30 5.01 7.63 8.01
N GLY A 31 3.82 7.27 8.50
CA GLY A 31 3.60 6.70 9.83
C GLY A 31 3.65 5.17 9.88
N PHE A 32 3.76 4.47 8.74
CA PHE A 32 3.78 3.01 8.73
C PHE A 32 4.98 2.47 9.51
N GLN A 33 4.75 1.38 10.21
CA GLN A 33 5.69 0.83 11.18
C GLN A 33 6.23 -0.54 10.72
N GLY A 34 5.74 -1.07 9.61
CA GLY A 34 6.35 -2.20 8.92
C GLY A 34 5.86 -2.42 7.49
N VAL A 35 4.61 -2.10 7.16
CA VAL A 35 4.14 -2.20 5.77
C VAL A 35 4.81 -1.13 4.90
N GLN A 36 4.92 -1.39 3.61
CA GLN A 36 5.43 -0.40 2.66
C GLN A 36 4.51 -0.25 1.46
N LEU A 37 4.46 0.94 0.87
CA LEU A 37 3.89 1.09 -0.45
C LEU A 37 4.99 0.94 -1.51
N VAL A 38 4.57 0.60 -2.72
CA VAL A 38 5.47 0.43 -3.86
C VAL A 38 5.21 1.53 -4.88
N GLN A 39 6.30 2.14 -5.34
CA GLN A 39 6.31 3.11 -6.42
C GLN A 39 6.77 2.43 -7.71
N ILE A 40 5.90 2.35 -8.71
CA ILE A 40 6.25 1.82 -10.02
C ILE A 40 6.72 2.97 -10.90
N ASN A 41 7.96 2.89 -11.40
CA ASN A 41 8.60 3.90 -12.25
C ASN A 41 8.82 5.29 -11.61
N GLY A 42 8.71 5.40 -10.28
CA GLY A 42 9.10 6.60 -9.51
C GLY A 42 8.30 7.88 -9.77
N ALA A 43 7.21 7.81 -10.55
CA ALA A 43 6.41 8.97 -10.95
C ALA A 43 4.89 8.70 -10.88
N GLY A 44 4.47 7.65 -10.16
CA GLY A 44 3.07 7.22 -10.05
C GLY A 44 2.49 7.37 -8.65
N PRO A 45 1.19 7.05 -8.47
CA PRO A 45 0.65 6.89 -7.12
C PRO A 45 1.38 5.75 -6.42
N GLU A 46 1.53 5.86 -5.11
CA GLU A 46 1.94 4.76 -4.27
C GLU A 46 0.93 3.62 -4.38
N ARG A 47 1.41 2.37 -4.37
CA ARG A 47 0.57 1.19 -4.59
C ARG A 47 0.73 0.16 -3.48
N VAL A 48 -0.36 -0.52 -3.21
CA VAL A 48 -0.39 -1.77 -2.46
C VAL A 48 -0.10 -2.91 -3.44
N GLU A 49 0.98 -3.63 -3.16
CA GLU A 49 1.49 -4.77 -3.94
C GLU A 49 1.77 -5.94 -2.98
N CYS A 50 2.17 -7.11 -3.51
CA CYS A 50 2.52 -8.27 -2.68
C CYS A 50 3.53 -7.94 -1.58
N SER A 51 4.55 -7.13 -1.92
CA SER A 51 5.61 -6.73 -1.00
C SER A 51 5.18 -5.67 0.01
N SER A 52 3.96 -5.13 -0.10
CA SER A 52 3.42 -4.21 0.90
C SER A 52 3.14 -4.91 2.22
N CYS A 53 2.71 -6.16 2.14
CA CYS A 53 2.45 -7.00 3.31
C CYS A 53 3.58 -8.01 3.55
N HIS A 54 4.29 -8.42 2.49
CA HIS A 54 5.30 -9.47 2.57
C HIS A 54 6.74 -8.98 2.37
N GLU A 55 7.68 -9.50 3.17
CA GLU A 55 9.12 -9.36 3.03
C GLU A 55 9.75 -10.74 2.74
N PRO A 56 10.04 -11.08 1.47
CA PRO A 56 10.48 -12.43 1.09
C PRO A 56 11.82 -12.86 1.71
N HIS A 57 12.57 -11.94 2.31
CA HIS A 57 13.83 -12.21 2.98
C HIS A 57 13.74 -12.17 4.51
N ASN A 58 12.53 -12.04 5.08
CA ASN A 58 12.31 -12.07 6.53
C ASN A 58 11.01 -12.81 6.86
N ASP A 59 11.13 -13.96 7.52
CA ASP A 59 9.98 -14.78 7.95
C ASP A 59 9.77 -14.77 9.48
N SER A 60 10.27 -13.75 10.17
CA SER A 60 10.23 -13.72 11.65
C SER A 60 8.81 -13.66 12.22
N LEU A 61 7.83 -13.20 11.44
CA LEU A 61 6.42 -13.11 11.81
C LEU A 61 5.55 -14.20 11.16
N GLY A 62 6.18 -15.16 10.47
CA GLY A 62 5.48 -16.15 9.66
C GLY A 62 4.92 -15.58 8.35
N PRO A 63 4.51 -16.46 7.43
CA PRO A 63 4.27 -16.20 6.01
C PRO A 63 4.96 -14.99 5.36
N PHE A 64 6.21 -14.71 5.73
CA PHE A 64 6.97 -13.54 5.29
C PHE A 64 6.31 -12.20 5.61
N LEU A 65 5.56 -12.07 6.70
CA LEU A 65 4.80 -10.85 6.98
C LEU A 65 5.69 -9.72 7.50
N ARG A 66 5.41 -8.50 7.03
CA ARG A 66 6.02 -7.26 7.53
C ARG A 66 5.47 -6.83 8.89
N ARG A 67 4.24 -7.28 9.22
CA ARG A 67 3.53 -6.99 10.47
C ARG A 67 2.63 -8.13 10.89
N GLU A 68 2.38 -8.20 12.19
CA GLU A 68 1.53 -9.23 12.79
C GLU A 68 0.08 -9.16 12.28
N LEU A 69 -0.54 -10.32 12.08
CA LEU A 69 -1.98 -10.43 11.78
C LEU A 69 -2.87 -10.32 13.02
N GLY A 70 -2.31 -10.60 14.21
CA GLY A 70 -3.02 -10.46 15.48
C GLY A 70 -3.55 -9.05 15.66
N GLU A 71 -4.75 -8.92 16.25
CA GLU A 71 -5.44 -7.64 16.45
C GLU A 71 -5.58 -6.79 15.16
N SER A 72 -5.48 -7.41 13.97
CA SER A 72 -5.48 -6.72 12.67
C SER A 72 -4.34 -5.70 12.49
N LEU A 73 -3.23 -5.83 13.21
CA LEU A 73 -2.16 -4.80 13.23
C LEU A 73 -1.65 -4.44 11.83
N ILE A 74 -1.44 -5.42 10.93
CA ILE A 74 -1.04 -5.16 9.54
C ILE A 74 -2.08 -4.33 8.77
N CYS A 75 -3.38 -4.55 9.02
CA CYS A 75 -4.47 -3.84 8.37
C CYS A 75 -4.60 -2.40 8.90
N LEU A 76 -4.36 -2.23 10.20
CA LEU A 76 -4.48 -0.95 10.90
C LEU A 76 -3.29 -0.02 10.67
N GLU A 77 -2.20 -0.50 10.05
CA GLU A 77 -1.16 0.41 9.55
C GLU A 77 -1.76 1.37 8.52
N CYS A 78 -2.54 0.85 7.57
CA CYS A 78 -3.15 1.63 6.51
C CYS A 78 -4.52 2.22 6.88
N HIS A 79 -5.36 1.48 7.60
CA HIS A 79 -6.76 1.85 7.78
C HIS A 79 -7.07 2.39 9.18
N ASN A 80 -7.84 3.48 9.20
CA ASN A 80 -8.49 3.99 10.40
C ASN A 80 -9.91 3.38 10.48
N LYS A 81 -10.12 2.39 11.36
CA LYS A 81 -11.35 1.59 11.48
C LYS A 81 -11.91 1.61 12.89
#